data_AF-A0A498S6M6-F1
#
_entry.id   AF-A0A498S6M6-F1
#
_cell.length_a   1.000
_cell.length_b   1.000
_cell.length_c   1.000
_cell.angle_alpha   90.00
_cell.angle_beta   90.00
_cell.angle_gamma   90.00
#
_symmetry.space_group_name_H-M   'P 1'
#
loop_
_entity.id
_entity.type
_entity.pdbx_description
1 polymer ?
#
loop_
_entity_poly.entity_id
_entity_poly.type
_entity_poly.pdbx_seq_one_letter_code
_entity_poly.pdbx_strand_id
1 'polypeptide(L)'
;MVRCRAKWALSLLFLAWVITIGYIAYHSYNNSLLNSFASIPAPGTYTAADLREKFRQSFEKANAKRNELNNAIIYSKPEKILSWKDFDHEAFLRKGSLQPGEDRYAANKFNQAASDATRWDRDIIDSREASTIIYDTETLPSTSVIITYHNEARSTLLRTVVSVFLRSPPQLLHEIILVDDFSDDIAIGTDLLSIENVIVIRNTKREGLIRSRVKGSALARASVLTFLDSHCECNVNWLEPLLARVKENYRAVVAPVIDVIDRDTFKYVAASADLRGGFEWNLVFKWEYLTGKLRDERHARPTAPIRTPVIAGGLFMIQKDWFQKLGTYDEEMDIWGGENLELSFRVWQCGGSLEIIPCSRVGHVFRKQHPYTFPGGSGNVFQKNTRRVAEVWLGDYKHLYLRKVPSARYVDFGDITARLDLKERLQCKDFDWYLKEIYPELTIPLKEQGRYLTFRQGKVCIDSLGKQIALSSVGIYRCHGTGGNQEWVLNGKLGTLKSPYSNLCITDDEKGMLILHYCNMTRGRWILDEVNGRLLKNNQCTALLLSSSDDRDNVLVLMPCDVTDERQRWIFEKPPAF
;
A
#
# COMPACT_ATOMS: atom_id res chain seq x y z
N MET A 1 -61.53 -61.89 23.81
CA MET A 1 -60.67 -61.42 22.71
C MET A 1 -60.56 -59.88 22.60
N VAL A 2 -60.86 -59.10 23.66
CA VAL A 2 -60.92 -57.61 23.59
C VAL A 2 -59.83 -56.90 24.43
N ARG A 3 -59.23 -57.58 25.43
CA ARG A 3 -58.17 -56.99 26.28
C ARG A 3 -56.74 -57.04 25.69
N CYS A 4 -56.48 -57.85 24.66
CA CYS A 4 -55.17 -57.89 23.98
C CYS A 4 -55.02 -56.81 22.89
N ARG A 5 -56.10 -56.33 22.26
CA ARG A 5 -56.01 -55.34 21.18
C ARG A 5 -55.69 -53.92 21.67
N ALA A 6 -56.12 -53.57 22.90
CA ALA A 6 -55.84 -52.25 23.48
C ALA A 6 -54.36 -52.05 23.85
N LYS A 7 -53.67 -53.09 24.33
CA LYS A 7 -52.23 -53.02 24.65
C LYS A 7 -51.37 -52.83 23.40
N TRP A 8 -51.71 -53.51 22.30
CA TRP A 8 -51.03 -53.32 21.02
C TRP A 8 -51.27 -51.93 20.42
N ALA A 9 -52.49 -51.39 20.54
CA ALA A 9 -52.78 -50.03 20.07
C ALA A 9 -52.01 -48.96 20.87
N LEU A 10 -51.90 -49.11 22.19
CA LEU A 10 -51.12 -48.22 23.05
C LEU A 10 -49.61 -48.31 22.77
N SER A 11 -49.08 -49.51 22.52
CA SER A 11 -47.68 -49.68 22.11
C SER A 11 -47.38 -49.08 20.73
N LEU A 12 -48.31 -49.19 19.78
CA LEU A 12 -48.18 -48.57 18.45
C LEU A 12 -48.27 -47.04 18.53
N LEU A 13 -49.16 -46.49 19.36
CA LEU A 13 -49.25 -45.06 19.59
C LEU A 13 -48.01 -44.51 20.30
N PHE A 14 -47.46 -45.25 21.27
CA PHE A 14 -46.20 -44.88 21.93
C PHE A 14 -45.02 -44.94 20.96
N LEU A 15 -44.94 -45.97 20.11
CA LEU A 15 -43.90 -46.06 19.09
C LEU A 15 -44.02 -44.92 18.07
N ALA A 16 -45.23 -44.61 17.60
CA ALA A 16 -45.47 -43.49 16.70
C ALA A 16 -45.10 -42.14 17.35
N TRP A 17 -45.40 -41.97 18.64
CA TRP A 17 -45.02 -40.78 19.40
C TRP A 17 -43.50 -40.65 19.57
N VAL A 18 -42.79 -41.74 19.90
CA VAL A 18 -41.32 -41.76 19.98
C VAL A 18 -40.68 -41.47 18.63
N ILE A 19 -41.21 -42.01 17.53
CA ILE A 19 -40.73 -41.73 16.17
C ILE A 19 -41.00 -40.26 15.80
N THR A 20 -42.16 -39.72 16.16
CA THR A 20 -42.52 -38.32 15.87
C THR A 20 -41.62 -37.37 16.68
N ILE A 21 -41.36 -37.65 17.95
CA ILE A 21 -40.44 -36.86 18.77
C ILE A 21 -39.01 -37.03 18.29
N GLY A 22 -38.59 -38.23 17.89
CA GLY A 22 -37.27 -38.45 17.28
C GLY A 22 -37.12 -37.69 15.97
N TYR A 23 -38.16 -37.64 15.14
CA TYR A 23 -38.20 -36.87 13.89
C TYR A 23 -38.19 -35.36 14.16
N ILE A 24 -38.97 -34.86 15.13
CA ILE A 24 -38.99 -33.45 15.52
C ILE A 24 -37.66 -33.05 16.18
N ALA A 25 -37.08 -33.88 17.03
CA ALA A 25 -35.77 -33.63 17.66
C ALA A 25 -34.64 -33.69 16.63
N TYR A 26 -34.68 -34.63 15.68
CA TYR A 26 -33.73 -34.70 14.56
C TYR A 26 -33.85 -33.49 13.63
N HIS A 27 -35.07 -33.07 13.27
CA HIS A 27 -35.30 -31.88 12.46
C HIS A 27 -35.02 -30.58 13.21
N SER A 28 -35.28 -30.51 14.52
CA SER A 28 -34.98 -29.35 15.36
C SER A 28 -33.48 -29.25 15.66
N TYR A 29 -32.78 -30.37 15.82
CA TYR A 29 -31.33 -30.42 15.97
C TYR A 29 -30.64 -30.08 14.65
N ASN A 30 -31.12 -30.60 13.51
CA ASN A 30 -30.63 -30.21 12.19
C ASN A 30 -30.97 -28.76 11.85
N ASN A 31 -32.17 -28.24 12.19
CA ASN A 31 -32.49 -26.81 12.02
C ASN A 31 -31.70 -25.92 12.96
N SER A 32 -31.38 -26.38 14.18
CA SER A 32 -30.53 -25.66 15.14
C SER A 32 -29.07 -25.65 14.70
N LEU A 33 -28.56 -26.76 14.13
CA LEU A 33 -27.23 -26.82 13.53
C LEU A 33 -27.17 -25.97 12.26
N LEU A 34 -28.16 -26.06 11.38
CA LEU A 34 -28.28 -25.23 10.17
C LEU A 34 -28.40 -23.74 10.50
N ASN A 35 -29.10 -23.37 11.58
CA ASN A 35 -29.18 -21.98 12.04
C ASN A 35 -27.91 -21.50 12.77
N SER A 36 -27.13 -22.41 13.38
CA SER A 36 -25.83 -22.09 13.99
C SER A 36 -24.68 -21.96 12.97
N PHE A 37 -24.88 -22.47 11.75
CA PHE A 37 -23.96 -22.29 10.61
C PHE A 37 -24.35 -21.09 9.71
N ALA A 38 -25.40 -20.35 10.04
CA ALA A 38 -25.86 -19.22 9.22
C ALA A 38 -25.10 -17.90 9.45
N SER A 39 -24.02 -17.86 10.25
CA SER A 39 -23.23 -16.63 10.49
C SER A 39 -21.73 -16.75 10.22
N ILE A 40 -21.29 -17.74 9.44
CA ILE A 40 -19.95 -17.76 8.85
C ILE A 40 -20.12 -18.14 7.38
N PRO A 41 -19.77 -17.29 6.40
CA PRO A 41 -19.85 -17.70 5.02
C PRO A 41 -18.77 -18.75 4.74
N ALA A 42 -19.20 -20.00 4.56
CA ALA A 42 -18.43 -20.98 3.79
C ALA A 42 -18.24 -20.42 2.35
N PRO A 43 -17.16 -20.79 1.64
CA PRO A 43 -16.93 -20.34 0.27
C PRO A 43 -18.04 -20.91 -0.64
N GLY A 44 -19.10 -20.11 -0.82
CA GLY A 44 -20.22 -20.45 -1.67
C GLY A 44 -19.81 -20.36 -3.13
N THR A 45 -20.03 -21.45 -3.86
CA THR A 45 -20.14 -21.46 -5.31
C THR A 45 -21.30 -20.56 -5.71
N TYR A 46 -21.04 -19.27 -5.89
CA TYR A 46 -21.99 -18.41 -6.55
C TYR A 46 -22.13 -18.86 -8.00
N THR A 47 -23.35 -19.04 -8.48
CA THR A 47 -23.53 -19.20 -9.93
C THR A 47 -23.18 -17.87 -10.61
N ALA A 48 -22.69 -17.92 -11.84
CA ALA A 48 -22.39 -16.70 -12.61
C ALA A 48 -23.60 -15.75 -12.73
N ALA A 49 -24.83 -16.28 -12.60
CA ALA A 49 -26.06 -15.49 -12.61
C ALA A 49 -26.30 -14.74 -11.28
N ASP A 50 -26.06 -15.39 -10.14
CA ASP A 50 -26.22 -14.77 -8.81
C ASP A 50 -25.20 -13.66 -8.57
N LEU A 51 -23.98 -13.88 -9.06
CA LEU A 51 -22.94 -12.85 -9.10
C LEU A 51 -23.38 -11.68 -9.97
N ARG A 52 -23.83 -11.92 -11.21
CA ARG A 52 -24.29 -10.86 -12.13
C ARG A 52 -25.37 -9.96 -11.55
N GLU A 53 -26.35 -10.52 -10.83
CA GLU A 53 -27.44 -9.71 -10.26
C GLU A 53 -26.98 -8.91 -9.03
N LYS A 54 -26.15 -9.49 -8.15
CA LYS A 54 -25.51 -8.72 -7.06
C LYS A 54 -24.59 -7.63 -7.61
N PHE A 55 -23.89 -7.90 -8.71
CA PHE A 55 -23.04 -6.94 -9.41
C PHE A 55 -23.83 -5.79 -10.04
N ARG A 56 -24.97 -6.08 -10.66
CA ARG A 56 -25.85 -5.05 -11.23
C ARG A 56 -26.35 -4.09 -10.15
N GLN A 57 -26.80 -4.62 -9.00
CA GLN A 57 -27.32 -3.81 -7.89
C GLN A 57 -26.24 -2.96 -7.21
N SER A 58 -25.01 -3.49 -7.06
CA SER A 58 -23.87 -2.74 -6.55
C SER A 58 -23.49 -1.58 -7.50
N PHE A 59 -23.52 -1.85 -8.81
CA PHE A 59 -23.24 -0.85 -9.85
C PHE A 59 -24.29 0.25 -9.93
N GLU A 60 -25.58 -0.10 -9.84
CA GLU A 60 -26.68 0.89 -9.79
C GLU A 60 -26.59 1.78 -8.55
N LYS A 61 -26.22 1.22 -7.39
CA LYS A 61 -25.93 2.01 -6.17
C LYS A 61 -24.71 2.93 -6.32
N ALA A 62 -23.66 2.48 -7.00
CA ALA A 62 -22.45 3.29 -7.22
C ALA A 62 -22.71 4.44 -8.21
N ASN A 63 -23.52 4.22 -9.25
CA ASN A 63 -23.87 5.26 -10.23
C ASN A 63 -24.90 6.27 -9.69
N ALA A 64 -25.83 5.86 -8.84
CA ALA A 64 -26.85 6.75 -8.27
C ALA A 64 -26.28 7.79 -7.27
N LYS A 65 -25.06 7.59 -6.75
CA LYS A 65 -24.41 8.47 -5.76
C LYS A 65 -23.57 9.63 -6.34
N ARG A 66 -23.55 9.80 -7.67
CA ARG A 66 -22.57 10.65 -8.36
C ARG A 66 -22.80 12.17 -8.29
N ASN A 67 -23.89 12.64 -7.67
CA ASN A 67 -24.27 14.07 -7.66
C ASN A 67 -24.09 14.80 -6.32
N GLU A 68 -23.62 14.14 -5.26
CA GLU A 68 -23.18 14.82 -4.03
C GLU A 68 -21.81 14.29 -3.61
N LEU A 69 -20.81 15.19 -3.54
CA LEU A 69 -19.49 14.90 -2.99
C LEU A 69 -19.66 14.62 -1.49
N ASN A 70 -19.93 13.37 -1.14
CA ASN A 70 -20.13 12.93 0.23
C ASN A 70 -18.97 13.38 1.13
N ASN A 71 -19.29 13.86 2.34
CA ASN A 71 -18.32 14.30 3.34
C ASN A 71 -17.34 15.38 2.82
N ALA A 72 -17.81 16.31 2.00
CA ALA A 72 -17.00 17.43 1.54
C ALA A 72 -17.81 18.73 1.46
N ILE A 73 -17.13 19.85 1.72
CA ILE A 73 -17.63 21.21 1.61
C ILE A 73 -16.91 21.84 0.43
N ILE A 74 -17.66 22.32 -0.56
CA ILE A 74 -17.13 23.12 -1.67
C ILE A 74 -17.33 24.58 -1.30
N TYR A 75 -16.25 25.34 -1.15
CA TYR A 75 -16.36 26.75 -0.80
C TYR A 75 -16.76 27.60 -2.01
N SER A 76 -17.72 28.50 -1.79
CA SER A 76 -18.10 29.49 -2.80
C SER A 76 -17.00 30.53 -2.95
N LYS A 77 -16.83 31.03 -4.18
CA LYS A 77 -15.93 32.15 -4.47
C LYS A 77 -16.40 33.43 -3.76
N PRO A 78 -15.48 34.26 -3.24
CA PRO A 78 -15.82 35.58 -2.75
C PRO A 78 -16.21 36.51 -3.91
N GLU A 79 -16.86 37.64 -3.61
CA GLU A 79 -17.26 38.64 -4.61
C GLU A 79 -16.06 39.23 -5.35
N LYS A 80 -14.95 39.47 -4.64
CA LYS A 80 -13.72 39.99 -5.21
C LYS A 80 -12.76 38.84 -5.56
N ILE A 81 -12.53 38.66 -6.85
CA ILE A 81 -11.48 37.78 -7.38
C ILE A 81 -10.25 38.62 -7.74
N LEU A 82 -9.07 38.10 -7.42
CA LEU A 82 -7.77 38.72 -7.64
C LEU A 82 -6.98 37.88 -8.65
N SER A 83 -6.19 38.54 -9.49
CA SER A 83 -5.11 37.82 -10.16
C SER A 83 -4.16 37.26 -9.11
N TRP A 84 -3.54 36.11 -9.38
CA TRP A 84 -2.55 35.56 -8.46
C TRP A 84 -1.41 36.56 -8.18
N LYS A 85 -1.11 37.48 -9.12
CA LYS A 85 -0.10 38.54 -8.94
C LYS A 85 -0.51 39.60 -7.91
N ASP A 86 -1.80 39.90 -7.83
CA ASP A 86 -2.36 40.94 -6.95
C ASP A 86 -2.76 40.41 -5.57
N PHE A 87 -2.60 39.10 -5.34
CA PHE A 87 -2.84 38.47 -4.06
C PHE A 87 -1.83 38.94 -3.00
N ASP A 88 -2.27 39.18 -1.76
CA ASP A 88 -1.37 39.56 -0.66
C ASP A 88 -0.66 38.31 -0.09
N HIS A 89 0.36 37.88 -0.82
CA HIS A 89 1.19 36.72 -0.47
C HIS A 89 1.83 36.87 0.92
N GLU A 90 2.30 38.06 1.27
CA GLU A 90 2.96 38.33 2.55
C GLU A 90 1.98 38.22 3.73
N ALA A 91 0.76 38.73 3.59
CA ALA A 91 -0.29 38.53 4.60
C ALA A 91 -0.65 37.04 4.75
N PHE A 92 -0.74 36.29 3.64
CA PHE A 92 -0.98 34.86 3.70
C PHE A 92 0.13 34.11 4.44
N LEU A 93 1.40 34.39 4.15
CA LEU A 93 2.54 33.73 4.76
C LEU A 93 2.71 34.07 6.25
N ARG A 94 2.46 35.34 6.64
CA ARG A 94 2.53 35.77 8.05
C ARG A 94 1.62 34.97 8.98
N LYS A 95 0.46 34.50 8.49
CA LYS A 95 -0.48 33.68 9.27
C LYS A 95 0.04 32.27 9.61
N GLY A 96 1.07 31.80 8.92
CA GLY A 96 1.66 30.47 9.13
C GLY A 96 3.15 30.50 9.48
N SER A 97 3.70 31.68 9.82
CA SER A 97 5.11 31.82 10.13
C SER A 97 5.49 31.10 11.42
N LEU A 98 6.63 30.40 11.37
CA LEU A 98 7.22 29.75 12.54
C LEU A 98 7.50 30.77 13.66
N GLN A 99 7.02 30.50 14.87
CA GLN A 99 7.23 31.40 16.01
C GLN A 99 8.64 31.24 16.61
N PRO A 100 9.20 32.28 17.25
CA PRO A 100 10.50 32.18 17.91
C PRO A 100 10.54 31.04 18.94
N GLY A 101 11.51 30.13 18.77
CA GLY A 101 11.71 28.99 19.67
C GLY A 101 10.98 27.70 19.26
N GLU A 102 10.11 27.73 18.24
CA GLU A 102 9.49 26.51 17.72
C GLU A 102 10.49 25.65 16.93
N ASP A 103 10.30 24.33 16.99
CA ASP A 103 11.08 23.40 16.17
C ASP A 103 10.65 23.51 14.70
N ARG A 104 11.56 24.04 13.88
CA ARG A 104 11.42 24.20 12.43
C ARG A 104 11.09 22.91 11.66
N TYR A 105 11.26 21.71 12.23
CA TYR A 105 10.91 20.43 11.60
C TYR A 105 9.64 19.78 12.15
N ALA A 106 9.08 20.27 13.26
CA ALA A 106 8.04 19.55 14.00
C ALA A 106 6.77 19.35 13.17
N ALA A 107 6.23 20.42 12.58
CA ALA A 107 4.95 20.38 11.87
C ALA A 107 5.03 19.56 10.56
N ASN A 108 6.08 19.79 9.76
CA ASN A 108 6.11 19.32 8.38
C ASN A 108 7.22 18.31 8.06
N LYS A 109 8.12 18.02 9.01
CA LYS A 109 9.30 17.17 8.82
C LYS A 109 10.28 17.67 7.74
N PHE A 110 10.18 18.95 7.38
CA PHE A 110 11.16 19.73 6.64
C PHE A 110 11.44 21.05 7.35
N ASN A 111 12.50 21.77 6.99
CA ASN A 111 12.87 23.03 7.62
C ASN A 111 11.92 24.17 7.21
N GLN A 112 10.87 24.40 8.01
CA GLN A 112 9.89 25.45 7.74
C GLN A 112 10.50 26.85 7.73
N ALA A 113 11.48 27.14 8.60
CA ALA A 113 12.16 28.44 8.61
C ALA A 113 12.87 28.73 7.27
N ALA A 114 13.51 27.72 6.65
CA ALA A 114 14.11 27.88 5.33
C ALA A 114 13.06 28.05 4.22
N SER A 115 11.92 27.35 4.34
CA SER A 115 10.77 27.51 3.42
C SER A 115 10.16 28.90 3.48
N ASP A 116 9.96 29.43 4.69
CA ASP A 116 9.33 30.73 4.95
C ASP A 116 10.25 31.89 4.52
N ALA A 117 11.57 31.70 4.64
CA ALA A 117 12.57 32.65 4.11
C ALA A 117 12.69 32.62 2.57
N THR A 118 12.08 31.64 1.90
CA THR A 118 12.13 31.48 0.44
C THR A 118 10.89 32.12 -0.19
N ARG A 119 11.10 33.10 -1.08
CA ARG A 119 10.01 33.78 -1.80
C ARG A 119 9.11 32.80 -2.57
N TRP A 120 7.81 33.09 -2.61
CA TRP A 120 6.78 32.23 -3.23
C TRP A 120 6.93 32.07 -4.74
N ASP A 121 7.56 33.04 -5.41
CA ASP A 121 7.79 33.08 -6.87
C ASP A 121 9.29 33.05 -7.21
N ARG A 122 10.12 32.49 -6.32
CA ARG A 122 11.57 32.44 -6.51
C ARG A 122 11.98 31.82 -7.86
N ASP A 123 13.11 32.31 -8.37
CA ASP A 123 13.80 31.66 -9.49
C ASP A 123 14.38 30.31 -9.06
N ILE A 124 14.38 29.38 -10.00
CA ILE A 124 14.97 28.03 -9.87
C ILE A 124 15.78 27.75 -11.13
N ILE A 125 16.74 26.83 -11.03
CA ILE A 125 17.54 26.42 -12.19
C ILE A 125 16.64 25.75 -13.25
N ASP A 126 16.88 26.03 -14.53
CA ASP A 126 16.33 25.20 -15.62
C ASP A 126 17.11 23.89 -15.65
N SER A 127 16.49 22.81 -15.15
CA SER A 127 17.08 21.49 -15.02
C SER A 127 16.82 20.57 -16.22
N ARG A 128 16.21 21.09 -17.30
CA ARG A 128 15.92 20.30 -18.50
C ARG A 128 17.21 19.98 -19.27
N GLU A 129 17.31 18.77 -19.80
CA GLU A 129 18.43 18.40 -20.68
C GLU A 129 18.30 19.02 -22.07
N ALA A 130 17.07 19.25 -22.53
CA ALA A 130 16.78 19.88 -23.82
C ALA A 130 15.74 20.99 -23.63
N SER A 131 16.16 22.24 -23.81
CA SER A 131 15.35 23.44 -23.61
C SER A 131 14.76 24.00 -24.91
N THR A 132 15.04 23.39 -26.06
CA THR A 132 14.74 23.94 -27.40
C THR A 132 13.45 23.41 -28.03
N ILE A 133 12.74 22.46 -27.41
CA ILE A 133 11.47 21.96 -27.96
C ILE A 133 10.37 22.99 -27.71
N ILE A 134 9.72 23.40 -28.80
CA ILE A 134 8.57 24.30 -28.80
C ILE A 134 7.30 23.47 -28.98
N TYR A 135 6.31 23.71 -28.12
CA TYR A 135 5.00 23.07 -28.18
C TYR A 135 3.97 24.10 -28.62
N ASP A 136 3.11 23.72 -29.57
CA ASP A 136 2.00 24.57 -30.00
C ASP A 136 0.85 24.51 -28.99
N THR A 137 0.82 25.52 -28.11
CA THR A 137 -0.14 25.63 -27.00
C THR A 137 -1.58 25.72 -27.48
N GLU A 138 -1.84 26.23 -28.68
CA GLU A 138 -3.21 26.39 -29.20
C GLU A 138 -3.85 25.03 -29.54
N THR A 139 -3.04 24.00 -29.70
CA THR A 139 -3.55 22.65 -30.03
C THR A 139 -3.64 21.73 -28.82
N LEU A 140 -3.08 22.11 -27.67
CA LEU A 140 -3.03 21.27 -26.48
C LEU A 140 -4.34 21.40 -25.67
N PRO A 141 -4.83 20.31 -25.05
CA PRO A 141 -5.98 20.38 -24.16
C PRO A 141 -5.64 21.14 -22.88
N SER A 142 -6.64 21.76 -22.23
CA SER A 142 -6.47 22.32 -20.89
C SER A 142 -6.48 21.23 -19.82
N THR A 143 -5.94 21.54 -18.63
CA THR A 143 -5.90 20.64 -17.47
C THR A 143 -6.51 21.28 -16.23
N SER A 144 -7.10 20.44 -15.37
CA SER A 144 -7.44 20.77 -13.98
C SER A 144 -6.32 20.22 -13.09
N VAL A 145 -5.61 21.12 -12.41
CA VAL A 145 -4.54 20.75 -11.47
C VAL A 145 -5.15 20.47 -10.10
N ILE A 146 -4.94 19.28 -9.54
CA ILE A 146 -5.49 18.84 -8.27
C ILE A 146 -4.36 18.71 -7.26
N ILE A 147 -4.45 19.48 -6.18
CA ILE A 147 -3.48 19.52 -5.09
C ILE A 147 -4.20 19.14 -3.80
N THR A 148 -3.93 17.95 -3.29
CA THR A 148 -4.43 17.51 -1.98
C THR A 148 -3.45 17.91 -0.89
N TYR A 149 -3.92 18.37 0.26
CA TYR A 149 -3.07 18.72 1.38
C TYR A 149 -3.74 18.43 2.72
N HIS A 150 -2.91 18.22 3.74
CA HIS A 150 -3.33 18.06 5.13
C HIS A 150 -2.26 18.69 6.02
N ASN A 151 -2.59 19.77 6.74
CA ASN A 151 -1.67 20.49 7.62
C ASN A 151 -0.35 20.90 6.95
N GLU A 152 -0.40 21.28 5.67
CA GLU A 152 0.79 21.72 4.92
C GLU A 152 1.25 23.12 5.34
N ALA A 153 2.55 23.41 5.28
CA ALA A 153 3.04 24.76 5.52
C ALA A 153 2.47 25.72 4.47
N ARG A 154 2.06 26.92 4.92
CA ARG A 154 1.56 27.97 4.02
C ARG A 154 2.58 28.31 2.92
N SER A 155 3.88 28.36 3.27
CA SER A 155 4.94 28.70 2.32
C SER A 155 5.12 27.68 1.20
N THR A 156 5.07 26.37 1.49
CA THR A 156 5.13 25.32 0.46
C THR A 156 3.88 25.29 -0.40
N LEU A 157 2.69 25.32 0.22
CA LEU A 157 1.43 25.28 -0.52
C LEU A 157 1.29 26.48 -1.48
N LEU A 158 1.57 27.70 -0.99
CA LEU A 158 1.52 28.91 -1.81
C LEU A 158 2.52 28.82 -2.97
N ARG A 159 3.75 28.40 -2.70
CA ARG A 159 4.79 28.30 -3.73
C ARG A 159 4.46 27.22 -4.78
N THR A 160 3.79 26.14 -4.41
CA THR A 160 3.24 25.18 -5.39
C THR A 160 2.20 25.83 -6.28
N VAL A 161 1.18 26.47 -5.70
CA VAL A 161 0.11 27.16 -6.45
C VAL A 161 0.68 28.24 -7.38
N VAL A 162 1.55 29.10 -6.86
CA VAL A 162 2.21 30.16 -7.63
C VAL A 162 3.08 29.56 -8.74
N SER A 163 3.85 28.50 -8.50
CA SER A 163 4.69 27.90 -9.54
C SER A 163 3.88 27.36 -10.72
N VAL A 164 2.66 26.85 -10.46
CA VAL A 164 1.72 26.43 -11.51
C VAL A 164 1.28 27.64 -12.34
N PHE A 165 0.83 28.72 -11.71
CA PHE A 165 0.46 29.94 -12.44
C PHE A 165 1.62 30.57 -13.20
N LEU A 166 2.79 30.65 -12.56
CA LEU A 166 3.97 31.32 -13.08
C LEU A 166 4.55 30.62 -14.32
N ARG A 167 4.44 29.28 -14.40
CA ARG A 167 5.14 28.46 -15.40
C ARG A 167 4.21 27.59 -16.24
N SER A 168 2.93 27.94 -16.32
CA SER A 168 1.98 27.34 -17.23
C SER A 168 1.34 28.40 -18.14
N PRO A 169 1.22 28.14 -19.45
CA PRO A 169 0.44 29.01 -20.34
C PRO A 169 -1.00 29.15 -19.83
N PRO A 170 -1.55 30.38 -19.65
CA PRO A 170 -2.86 30.57 -19.03
C PRO A 170 -4.01 29.83 -19.72
N GLN A 171 -3.96 29.66 -21.04
CA GLN A 171 -5.01 28.95 -21.80
C GLN A 171 -5.02 27.43 -21.54
N LEU A 172 -3.91 26.86 -21.03
CA LEU A 172 -3.80 25.44 -20.70
C LEU A 172 -4.19 25.13 -19.25
N LEU A 173 -4.21 26.13 -18.38
CA LEU A 173 -4.59 25.98 -16.98
C LEU A 173 -6.07 26.32 -16.79
N HIS A 174 -6.93 25.30 -16.73
CA HIS A 174 -8.37 25.51 -16.56
C HIS A 174 -8.71 25.94 -15.13
N GLU A 175 -8.14 25.24 -14.14
CA GLU A 175 -8.35 25.50 -12.71
C GLU A 175 -7.32 24.78 -11.85
N ILE A 176 -7.14 25.27 -10.62
CA ILE A 176 -6.40 24.60 -9.54
C ILE A 176 -7.40 24.22 -8.45
N ILE A 177 -7.60 22.93 -8.21
CA ILE A 177 -8.48 22.38 -7.17
C ILE A 177 -7.62 22.01 -5.96
N LEU A 178 -7.73 22.80 -4.90
CA LEU A 178 -7.15 22.53 -3.60
C LEU A 178 -8.12 21.66 -2.80
N VAL A 179 -7.67 20.46 -2.43
CA VAL A 179 -8.44 19.51 -1.63
C VAL A 179 -7.83 19.44 -0.23
N ASP A 180 -8.49 20.12 0.71
CA ASP A 180 -8.16 20.10 2.12
C ASP A 180 -8.65 18.80 2.76
N ASP A 181 -7.73 17.90 3.06
CA ASP A 181 -8.00 16.63 3.73
C ASP A 181 -8.05 16.80 5.25
N PHE A 182 -8.99 17.64 5.70
CA PHE A 182 -9.29 17.86 7.12
C PHE A 182 -8.10 18.42 7.91
N SER A 183 -7.47 19.48 7.40
CA SER A 183 -6.46 20.24 8.14
C SER A 183 -7.04 20.89 9.41
N ASP A 184 -6.22 21.11 10.42
CA ASP A 184 -6.62 21.76 11.68
C ASP A 184 -6.97 23.24 11.45
N ASP A 185 -6.13 23.95 10.68
CA ASP A 185 -6.41 25.32 10.21
C ASP A 185 -7.12 25.29 8.85
N ILE A 186 -8.43 25.57 8.88
CA ILE A 186 -9.27 25.71 7.67
C ILE A 186 -8.80 26.87 6.79
N ALA A 187 -8.22 27.92 7.40
CA ALA A 187 -7.85 29.14 6.70
C ALA A 187 -6.70 28.94 5.72
N ILE A 188 -5.91 27.86 5.83
CA ILE A 188 -4.84 27.52 4.88
C ILE A 188 -5.38 27.48 3.45
N GLY A 189 -6.53 26.83 3.25
CA GLY A 189 -7.18 26.78 1.94
C GLY A 189 -8.04 28.00 1.66
N THR A 190 -8.92 28.36 2.60
CA THR A 190 -9.95 29.37 2.31
C THR A 190 -9.35 30.76 2.08
N ASP A 191 -8.18 31.08 2.63
CA ASP A 191 -7.48 32.33 2.32
C ASP A 191 -7.02 32.42 0.86
N LEU A 192 -6.88 31.29 0.14
CA LEU A 192 -6.51 31.25 -1.29
C LEU A 192 -7.72 31.36 -2.22
N LEU A 193 -8.96 31.37 -1.69
CA LEU A 193 -10.20 31.38 -2.49
C LEU A 193 -10.33 32.61 -3.40
N SER A 194 -9.74 33.75 -3.04
CA SER A 194 -9.80 34.96 -3.84
C SER A 194 -8.93 34.91 -5.09
N ILE A 195 -7.97 33.97 -5.18
CA ILE A 195 -7.11 33.84 -6.36
C ILE A 195 -7.93 33.30 -7.53
N GLU A 196 -7.77 33.90 -8.72
CA GLU A 196 -8.38 33.43 -9.97
C GLU A 196 -8.15 31.93 -10.19
N ASN A 197 -9.13 31.24 -10.78
CA ASN A 197 -9.04 29.81 -11.14
C ASN A 197 -8.76 28.82 -9.98
N VAL A 198 -8.61 29.26 -8.73
CA VAL A 198 -8.46 28.38 -7.55
C VAL A 198 -9.82 27.94 -7.01
N ILE A 199 -10.03 26.65 -6.79
CA ILE A 199 -11.22 26.09 -6.15
C ILE A 199 -10.76 25.39 -4.87
N VAL A 200 -11.48 25.59 -3.77
CA VAL A 200 -11.16 24.92 -2.50
C VAL A 200 -12.31 24.01 -2.12
N ILE A 201 -11.98 22.74 -1.91
CA ILE A 201 -12.87 21.77 -1.28
C ILE A 201 -12.24 21.31 0.03
N ARG A 202 -13.07 21.03 1.03
CA ARG A 202 -12.62 20.49 2.31
C ARG A 202 -13.38 19.23 2.68
N ASN A 203 -12.66 18.17 3.02
CA ASN A 203 -13.27 16.98 3.59
C ASN A 203 -13.78 17.27 5.02
N THR A 204 -14.96 16.76 5.37
CA THR A 204 -15.55 16.92 6.72
C THR A 204 -14.96 15.98 7.75
N LYS A 205 -14.09 15.06 7.33
CA LYS A 205 -13.26 14.15 8.13
C LYS A 205 -11.97 13.85 7.37
N ARG A 206 -10.96 13.32 8.04
CA ARG A 206 -9.72 12.91 7.37
C ARG A 206 -9.94 11.65 6.54
N GLU A 207 -9.96 11.81 5.22
CA GLU A 207 -10.23 10.74 4.25
C GLU A 207 -8.94 10.10 3.73
N GLY A 208 -7.84 10.85 3.70
CA GLY A 208 -6.58 10.44 3.08
C GLY A 208 -6.34 11.03 1.69
N LEU A 209 -5.08 10.97 1.25
CA LEU A 209 -4.62 11.37 -0.09
C LEU A 209 -5.50 10.76 -1.19
N ILE A 210 -5.75 9.45 -1.09
CA ILE A 210 -6.35 8.63 -2.15
C ILE A 210 -7.78 9.11 -2.45
N ARG A 211 -8.64 9.10 -1.44
CA ARG A 211 -10.03 9.56 -1.53
C ARG A 211 -10.10 11.06 -1.84
N SER A 212 -9.18 11.87 -1.32
CA SER A 212 -9.10 13.30 -1.63
C SER A 212 -8.83 13.57 -3.12
N ARG A 213 -7.91 12.81 -3.74
CA ARG A 213 -7.65 12.89 -5.19
C ARG A 213 -8.86 12.49 -6.01
N VAL A 214 -9.59 11.45 -5.59
CA VAL A 214 -10.85 11.04 -6.25
C VAL A 214 -11.88 12.17 -6.20
N LYS A 215 -12.09 12.79 -5.03
CA LYS A 215 -13.00 13.94 -4.87
C LYS A 215 -12.60 15.12 -5.75
N GLY A 216 -11.31 15.48 -5.77
CA GLY A 216 -10.79 16.52 -6.66
C GLY A 216 -11.04 16.20 -8.15
N SER A 217 -10.81 14.95 -8.56
CA SER A 217 -11.03 14.49 -9.95
C SER A 217 -12.49 14.48 -10.37
N ALA A 218 -13.41 14.28 -9.43
CA ALA A 218 -14.84 14.32 -9.68
C ALA A 218 -15.31 15.76 -9.95
N LEU A 219 -14.72 16.75 -9.26
CA LEU A 219 -15.03 18.17 -9.45
C LEU A 219 -14.35 18.80 -10.67
N ALA A 220 -13.19 18.28 -11.07
CA ALA A 220 -12.43 18.77 -12.22
C ALA A 220 -13.27 18.92 -13.48
N ARG A 221 -13.14 20.05 -14.19
CA ARG A 221 -13.91 20.38 -15.39
C ARG A 221 -13.12 20.19 -16.68
N ALA A 222 -11.79 20.21 -16.64
CA ALA A 222 -10.97 19.97 -17.82
C ALA A 222 -11.01 18.50 -18.26
N SER A 223 -10.59 18.26 -19.51
CA SER A 223 -10.49 16.91 -20.08
C SER A 223 -9.24 16.15 -19.61
N VAL A 224 -8.24 16.87 -19.09
CA VAL A 224 -7.01 16.31 -18.52
C VAL A 224 -6.93 16.63 -17.03
N LEU A 225 -6.45 15.66 -16.25
CA LEU A 225 -6.18 15.81 -14.83
C LEU A 225 -4.67 15.87 -14.61
N THR A 226 -4.22 16.79 -13.77
CA THR A 226 -2.84 16.86 -13.30
C THR A 226 -2.83 16.80 -11.78
N PHE A 227 -2.18 15.79 -11.20
CA PHE A 227 -2.03 15.67 -9.76
C PHE A 227 -0.64 16.18 -9.36
N LEU A 228 -0.60 17.04 -8.34
CA LEU A 228 0.62 17.50 -7.70
C LEU A 228 0.49 17.35 -6.18
N ASP A 229 1.61 17.09 -5.51
CA ASP A 229 1.69 17.22 -4.07
C ASP A 229 1.79 18.70 -3.66
N SER A 230 1.45 19.02 -2.42
CA SER A 230 1.32 20.39 -1.91
C SER A 230 2.64 21.11 -1.59
N HIS A 231 3.77 20.53 -2.01
CA HIS A 231 5.13 20.98 -1.71
C HIS A 231 6.04 20.70 -2.91
N CYS A 232 5.55 21.15 -4.07
CA CYS A 232 6.20 21.08 -5.36
C CYS A 232 6.54 22.47 -5.90
N GLU A 233 7.49 22.52 -6.83
CA GLU A 233 7.81 23.72 -7.64
C GLU A 233 7.95 23.31 -9.10
N CYS A 234 7.00 23.71 -9.93
CA CYS A 234 7.05 23.46 -11.36
C CYS A 234 8.23 24.20 -11.99
N ASN A 235 8.88 23.61 -13.00
CA ASN A 235 9.95 24.27 -13.77
C ASN A 235 9.42 24.87 -15.09
N VAL A 236 10.27 25.58 -15.83
CA VAL A 236 9.91 26.19 -17.12
C VAL A 236 9.48 25.10 -18.13
N ASN A 237 8.40 25.37 -18.87
CA ASN A 237 7.75 24.47 -19.83
C ASN A 237 7.47 23.06 -19.29
N TRP A 238 7.09 22.93 -18.01
CA TRP A 238 6.81 21.63 -17.41
C TRP A 238 5.51 21.01 -17.93
N LEU A 239 4.53 21.83 -18.34
CA LEU A 239 3.16 21.37 -18.56
C LEU A 239 2.93 20.84 -19.97
N GLU A 240 3.45 21.55 -20.96
CA GLU A 240 3.25 21.31 -22.39
C GLU A 240 3.77 19.95 -22.85
N PRO A 241 4.97 19.48 -22.42
CA PRO A 241 5.43 18.13 -22.76
C PRO A 241 4.49 17.03 -22.23
N LEU A 242 3.91 17.22 -21.04
CA LEU A 242 2.98 16.24 -20.45
C LEU A 242 1.66 16.22 -21.24
N LEU A 243 1.10 17.40 -21.54
CA LEU A 243 -0.14 17.53 -22.32
C LEU A 243 0.00 16.98 -23.74
N ALA A 244 1.13 17.26 -24.39
CA ALA A 244 1.43 16.74 -25.72
C ALA A 244 1.40 15.20 -25.73
N ARG A 245 1.97 14.57 -24.70
CA ARG A 245 2.01 13.10 -24.57
C ARG A 245 0.64 12.48 -24.28
N VAL A 246 -0.15 13.09 -23.41
CA VAL A 246 -1.54 12.63 -23.15
C VAL A 246 -2.44 12.84 -24.37
N LYS A 247 -2.22 13.92 -25.13
CA LYS A 247 -2.93 14.16 -26.39
C LYS A 247 -2.61 13.10 -27.44
N GLU A 248 -1.34 12.73 -27.57
CA GLU A 248 -0.88 11.70 -28.53
C GLU A 248 -1.35 10.30 -28.12
N ASN A 249 -1.26 9.97 -26.84
CA ASN A 249 -1.71 8.70 -26.28
C ASN A 249 -2.61 8.94 -25.06
N TYR A 250 -3.91 8.97 -25.31
CA TYR A 250 -4.92 9.21 -24.27
C TYR A 250 -4.95 8.16 -23.15
N ARG A 251 -4.33 6.98 -23.38
CA ARG A 251 -4.20 5.91 -22.39
C ARG A 251 -2.90 5.97 -21.59
N ALA A 252 -2.01 6.90 -21.91
CA ALA A 252 -0.80 7.11 -21.14
C ALA A 252 -1.10 7.83 -19.83
N VAL A 253 -0.41 7.41 -18.78
CA VAL A 253 -0.24 8.17 -17.55
C VAL A 253 1.19 8.66 -17.54
N VAL A 254 1.36 9.98 -17.52
CA VAL A 254 2.67 10.61 -17.72
C VAL A 254 3.10 11.33 -16.46
N ALA A 255 4.38 11.23 -16.10
CA ALA A 255 4.98 11.89 -14.95
C ALA A 255 6.16 12.77 -15.38
N PRO A 256 6.41 13.90 -14.70
CA PRO A 256 7.63 14.66 -14.90
C PRO A 256 8.83 13.89 -14.34
N VAL A 257 10.05 14.29 -14.72
CA VAL A 257 11.22 14.01 -13.89
C VAL A 257 11.10 14.84 -12.61
N ILE A 258 11.20 14.16 -11.47
CA ILE A 258 11.01 14.77 -10.16
C ILE A 258 12.36 15.22 -9.63
N ASP A 259 12.60 16.52 -9.65
CA ASP A 259 13.79 17.13 -9.07
C ASP A 259 13.68 17.22 -7.53
N VAL A 260 14.80 17.42 -6.86
CA VAL A 260 14.87 17.44 -5.40
C VAL A 260 14.85 18.88 -4.91
N ILE A 261 13.87 19.24 -4.10
CA ILE A 261 13.96 20.43 -3.24
C ILE A 261 14.53 19.96 -1.91
N ASP A 262 15.76 20.39 -1.62
CA ASP A 262 16.44 19.98 -0.39
C ASP A 262 15.64 20.40 0.83
N ARG A 263 15.38 19.44 1.70
CA ARG A 263 14.46 19.59 2.82
C ARG A 263 14.97 20.54 3.92
N ASP A 264 16.27 20.71 4.00
CA ASP A 264 16.94 21.44 5.08
C ASP A 264 17.28 22.88 4.64
N THR A 265 17.64 23.06 3.38
CA THR A 265 18.09 24.34 2.80
C THR A 265 17.13 24.92 1.77
N PHE A 266 16.14 24.15 1.32
CA PHE A 266 15.20 24.50 0.24
C PHE A 266 15.85 24.72 -1.13
N LYS A 267 17.13 24.37 -1.32
CA LYS A 267 17.77 24.46 -2.65
C LYS A 267 17.11 23.51 -3.64
N TYR A 268 16.84 24.00 -4.85
CA TYR A 268 16.37 23.20 -5.97
C TYR A 268 17.55 22.49 -6.63
N VAL A 269 17.53 21.16 -6.70
CA VAL A 269 18.61 20.31 -7.20
C VAL A 269 18.05 19.39 -8.29
N ALA A 270 18.66 19.43 -9.47
CA ALA A 270 18.27 18.59 -10.60
C ALA A 270 18.46 17.10 -10.26
N ALA A 271 17.44 16.28 -10.54
CA ALA A 271 17.55 14.84 -10.50
C ALA A 271 18.10 14.29 -11.84
N SER A 272 18.66 13.08 -11.79
CA SER A 272 19.07 12.39 -13.02
C SER A 272 17.87 11.99 -13.86
N ALA A 273 17.91 12.26 -15.17
CA ALA A 273 16.91 11.75 -16.12
C ALA A 273 17.12 10.27 -16.47
N ASP A 274 18.21 9.65 -16.01
CA ASP A 274 18.48 8.21 -16.18
C ASP A 274 17.75 7.36 -15.12
N LEU A 275 16.76 7.91 -14.41
CA LEU A 275 15.98 7.20 -13.40
C LEU A 275 14.60 6.82 -13.92
N ARG A 276 14.17 5.60 -13.61
CA ARG A 276 12.78 5.15 -13.72
C ARG A 276 12.29 4.58 -12.39
N GLY A 277 10.98 4.45 -12.24
CA GLY A 277 10.37 3.85 -11.06
C GLY A 277 10.43 2.32 -11.12
N GLY A 278 10.78 1.73 -9.98
CA GLY A 278 10.78 0.30 -9.74
C GLY A 278 10.19 -0.04 -8.38
N PHE A 279 10.16 -1.32 -8.03
CA PHE A 279 9.75 -1.78 -6.71
C PHE A 279 10.46 -3.09 -6.35
N GLU A 280 10.48 -3.42 -5.07
CA GLU A 280 10.94 -4.73 -4.59
C GLU A 280 9.75 -5.59 -4.16
N TRP A 281 9.96 -6.88 -3.91
CA TRP A 281 8.88 -7.78 -3.49
C TRP A 281 8.24 -7.42 -2.13
N ASN A 282 8.79 -6.48 -1.36
CA ASN A 282 8.08 -5.88 -0.22
C ASN A 282 7.02 -4.83 -0.64
N LEU A 283 6.87 -4.61 -1.95
CA LEU A 283 5.98 -3.64 -2.59
C LEU A 283 6.23 -2.20 -2.12
N VAL A 284 7.50 -1.86 -1.95
CA VAL A 284 7.96 -0.48 -1.72
C VAL A 284 8.57 0.07 -3.00
N PHE A 285 8.18 1.29 -3.36
CA PHE A 285 8.73 2.02 -4.49
C PHE A 285 10.23 2.29 -4.31
N LYS A 286 10.99 2.21 -5.40
CA LYS A 286 12.38 2.66 -5.48
C LYS A 286 12.66 3.32 -6.82
N TRP A 287 13.68 4.16 -6.84
CA TRP A 287 14.27 4.65 -8.09
C TRP A 287 15.33 3.68 -8.58
N GLU A 288 15.31 3.37 -9.87
CA GLU A 288 16.30 2.53 -10.52
C GLU A 288 16.95 3.29 -11.67
N TYR A 289 18.27 3.14 -11.79
CA TYR A 289 18.98 3.63 -12.96
C TYR A 289 18.64 2.78 -14.18
N LEU A 290 18.47 3.43 -15.33
CA LEU A 290 18.42 2.75 -16.62
C LEU A 290 19.74 2.01 -16.87
N THR A 291 19.66 0.79 -17.37
CA THR A 291 20.83 -0.06 -17.67
C THR A 291 20.73 -0.66 -19.07
N GLY A 292 21.89 -0.98 -19.66
CA GLY A 292 21.98 -1.65 -20.97
C GLY A 292 21.20 -0.91 -22.06
N LYS A 293 20.43 -1.66 -22.86
CA LYS A 293 19.67 -1.16 -24.02
C LYS A 293 18.78 0.04 -23.69
N LEU A 294 18.10 0.05 -22.55
CA LEU A 294 17.20 1.16 -22.17
C LEU A 294 17.98 2.46 -21.97
N ARG A 295 19.16 2.39 -21.38
CA ARG A 295 20.04 3.54 -21.20
C ARG A 295 20.54 4.04 -22.54
N ASP A 296 21.01 3.14 -23.40
CA ASP A 296 21.52 3.50 -24.73
C ASP A 296 20.44 4.15 -25.61
N GLU A 297 19.22 3.61 -25.61
CA GLU A 297 18.07 4.18 -26.34
C GLU A 297 17.67 5.56 -25.83
N ARG A 298 17.74 5.79 -24.51
CA ARG A 298 17.49 7.10 -23.89
C ARG A 298 18.57 8.10 -24.26
N HIS A 299 19.85 7.73 -24.21
CA HIS A 299 20.94 8.64 -24.60
C HIS A 299 20.95 8.97 -26.10
N ALA A 300 20.49 8.04 -26.94
CA ALA A 300 20.26 8.30 -28.36
C ALA A 300 19.10 9.28 -28.62
N ARG A 301 18.09 9.32 -27.73
CA ARG A 301 16.91 10.21 -27.83
C ARG A 301 16.56 10.81 -26.45
N PRO A 302 17.32 11.81 -25.96
CA PRO A 302 17.22 12.31 -24.59
C PRO A 302 15.85 12.87 -24.19
N THR A 303 15.05 13.27 -25.17
CA THR A 303 13.73 13.89 -25.00
C THR A 303 12.59 12.90 -25.16
N ALA A 304 12.86 11.66 -25.56
CA ALA A 304 11.85 10.64 -25.73
C ALA A 304 11.25 10.23 -24.37
N PRO A 305 9.95 9.91 -24.31
CA PRO A 305 9.32 9.35 -23.13
C PRO A 305 10.02 8.06 -22.66
N ILE A 306 10.26 7.95 -21.35
CA ILE A 306 10.85 6.77 -20.73
C ILE A 306 9.72 5.91 -20.16
N ARG A 307 9.55 4.68 -20.64
CA ARG A 307 8.60 3.75 -20.03
C ARG A 307 9.05 3.35 -18.64
N THR A 308 8.14 3.41 -17.67
CA THR A 308 8.41 3.09 -16.27
C THR A 308 7.49 1.98 -15.76
N PRO A 309 8.02 0.93 -15.12
CA PRO A 309 7.19 -0.12 -14.51
C PRO A 309 6.14 0.41 -13.54
N VAL A 310 6.53 1.40 -12.73
CA VAL A 310 5.69 2.06 -11.73
C VAL A 310 6.00 3.55 -11.66
N ILE A 311 5.04 4.35 -11.22
CA ILE A 311 5.25 5.78 -10.90
C ILE A 311 5.43 5.97 -9.39
N ALA A 312 6.07 7.08 -9.00
CA ALA A 312 6.17 7.48 -7.59
C ALA A 312 4.79 7.77 -6.98
N GLY A 313 3.84 8.25 -7.79
CA GLY A 313 2.44 8.47 -7.41
C GLY A 313 2.11 9.92 -7.06
N GLY A 314 3.06 10.69 -6.52
CA GLY A 314 2.84 12.09 -6.13
C GLY A 314 2.45 13.02 -7.28
N LEU A 315 3.13 12.88 -8.42
CA LEU A 315 3.02 13.79 -9.56
C LEU A 315 2.74 13.00 -10.85
N PHE A 316 1.59 13.23 -11.47
CA PHE A 316 1.27 12.64 -12.78
C PHE A 316 0.13 13.36 -13.49
N MET A 317 -0.01 13.10 -14.78
CA MET A 317 -1.08 13.59 -15.63
C MET A 317 -1.75 12.43 -16.37
N ILE A 318 -3.08 12.50 -16.49
CA ILE A 318 -3.90 11.47 -17.12
C ILE A 318 -5.14 12.10 -17.75
N GLN A 319 -5.64 11.54 -18.85
CA GLN A 319 -6.95 11.93 -19.38
C GLN A 319 -8.06 11.59 -18.36
N LYS A 320 -8.98 12.53 -18.11
CA LYS A 320 -10.05 12.37 -17.11
C LYS A 320 -10.93 11.14 -17.39
N ASP A 321 -11.38 10.99 -18.63
CA ASP A 321 -12.23 9.87 -19.02
C ASP A 321 -11.51 8.52 -18.90
N TRP A 322 -10.20 8.51 -19.16
CA TRP A 322 -9.38 7.32 -18.95
C TRP A 322 -9.22 6.99 -17.46
N PHE A 323 -8.96 7.98 -16.61
CA PHE A 323 -8.92 7.80 -15.15
C PHE A 323 -10.24 7.22 -14.61
N GLN A 324 -11.37 7.74 -15.09
CA GLN A 324 -12.69 7.24 -14.72
C GLN A 324 -12.96 5.83 -15.24
N LYS A 325 -12.61 5.55 -16.51
CA LYS A 325 -12.77 4.22 -17.12
C LYS A 325 -11.95 3.17 -16.39
N LEU A 326 -10.75 3.53 -15.95
CA LEU A 326 -9.92 2.66 -15.12
C LEU A 326 -10.49 2.48 -13.71
N GLY A 327 -11.55 3.19 -13.30
CA GLY A 327 -12.13 3.07 -11.95
C GLY A 327 -11.49 3.94 -10.88
N THR A 328 -10.87 5.06 -11.28
CA THR A 328 -10.22 6.06 -10.41
C THR A 328 -9.18 5.43 -9.47
N TYR A 329 -9.15 5.75 -8.17
CA TYR A 329 -8.42 4.97 -7.17
C TYR A 329 -9.34 3.98 -6.46
N ASP A 330 -8.74 3.03 -5.74
CA ASP A 330 -9.44 2.18 -4.78
C ASP A 330 -9.79 2.98 -3.51
N GLU A 331 -11.05 3.39 -3.38
CA GLU A 331 -11.52 4.25 -2.27
C GLU A 331 -11.55 3.55 -0.89
N GLU A 332 -11.38 2.23 -0.86
CA GLU A 332 -11.24 1.44 0.38
C GLU A 332 -9.78 1.40 0.89
N MET A 333 -8.84 2.02 0.17
CA MET A 333 -7.51 2.33 0.69
C MET A 333 -7.54 3.52 1.64
N ASP A 334 -6.71 3.47 2.67
CA ASP A 334 -6.68 4.47 3.73
C ASP A 334 -5.43 5.35 3.67
N ILE A 335 -5.62 6.66 3.90
CA ILE A 335 -4.59 7.68 4.12
C ILE A 335 -3.54 7.78 3.01
N TRP A 336 -2.56 6.87 2.98
CA TRP A 336 -1.39 6.94 2.11
C TRP A 336 -0.74 5.56 1.94
N GLY A 337 -0.20 5.30 0.75
CA GLY A 337 0.67 4.17 0.45
C GLY A 337 -0.01 3.08 -0.36
N GLY A 338 0.72 2.51 -1.31
CA GLY A 338 0.27 1.43 -2.19
C GLY A 338 -0.55 1.90 -3.40
N GLU A 339 -1.13 3.11 -3.38
CA GLU A 339 -1.96 3.64 -4.47
C GLU A 339 -1.16 3.83 -5.76
N ASN A 340 0.11 4.19 -5.63
CA ASN A 340 1.02 4.36 -6.76
C ASN A 340 1.28 3.03 -7.48
N LEU A 341 1.45 1.93 -6.73
CA LEU A 341 1.60 0.57 -7.29
C LEU A 341 0.29 0.05 -7.86
N GLU A 342 -0.82 0.25 -7.16
CA GLU A 342 -2.16 -0.15 -7.63
C GLU A 342 -2.49 0.45 -8.99
N LEU A 343 -2.38 1.77 -9.11
CA LEU A 343 -2.64 2.47 -10.36
C LEU A 343 -1.64 2.03 -11.44
N SER A 344 -0.36 1.85 -11.09
CA SER A 344 0.66 1.44 -12.05
C SER A 344 0.38 0.06 -12.65
N PHE A 345 0.08 -0.92 -11.80
CA PHE A 345 -0.25 -2.28 -12.22
C PHE A 345 -1.53 -2.31 -13.05
N ARG A 346 -2.56 -1.58 -12.62
CA ARG A 346 -3.81 -1.46 -13.35
C ARG A 346 -3.63 -0.84 -14.72
N VAL A 347 -2.92 0.28 -14.83
CA VAL A 347 -2.70 0.95 -16.13
C VAL A 347 -2.01 0.00 -17.11
N TRP A 348 -0.91 -0.64 -16.69
CA TRP A 348 -0.18 -1.56 -17.57
C TRP A 348 -0.99 -2.81 -17.93
N GLN A 349 -1.54 -3.51 -16.95
CA GLN A 349 -2.30 -4.74 -17.18
C GLN A 349 -3.57 -4.48 -18.00
N CYS A 350 -4.18 -3.30 -17.88
CA CYS A 350 -5.44 -2.98 -18.56
C CYS A 350 -5.26 -2.13 -19.84
N GLY A 351 -4.06 -2.14 -20.44
CA GLY A 351 -3.81 -1.67 -21.81
C GLY A 351 -3.50 -0.18 -21.97
N GLY A 352 -3.01 0.48 -20.92
CA GLY A 352 -2.37 1.80 -20.98
C GLY A 352 -0.84 1.72 -20.87
N SER A 353 -0.20 2.87 -20.65
CA SER A 353 1.25 2.98 -20.41
C SER A 353 1.55 3.96 -19.28
N LEU A 354 2.68 3.75 -18.61
CA LEU A 354 3.27 4.72 -17.68
C LEU A 354 4.57 5.27 -18.28
N GLU A 355 4.70 6.59 -18.34
CA GLU A 355 5.82 7.25 -19.00
C GLU A 355 6.37 8.39 -18.14
N ILE A 356 7.69 8.50 -18.03
CA ILE A 356 8.40 9.68 -17.49
C ILE A 356 8.80 10.55 -18.67
N ILE A 357 8.48 11.84 -18.61
CA ILE A 357 8.73 12.80 -19.69
C ILE A 357 9.95 13.67 -19.33
N PRO A 358 11.14 13.45 -19.91
CA PRO A 358 12.39 14.10 -19.46
C PRO A 358 12.39 15.63 -19.59
N CYS A 359 11.62 16.16 -20.55
CA CYS A 359 11.48 17.59 -20.78
C CYS A 359 10.58 18.29 -19.76
N SER A 360 9.78 17.52 -19.00
CA SER A 360 8.96 18.05 -17.92
C SER A 360 9.67 17.84 -16.59
N ARG A 361 9.88 18.94 -15.86
CA ARG A 361 10.63 18.95 -14.59
C ARG A 361 9.78 19.60 -13.51
N VAL A 362 9.65 18.92 -12.37
CA VAL A 362 8.97 19.46 -11.19
C VAL A 362 9.77 19.10 -9.95
N GLY A 363 10.14 20.10 -9.15
CA GLY A 363 10.80 19.89 -7.87
C GLY A 363 9.82 19.41 -6.81
N HIS A 364 10.28 18.54 -5.92
CA HIS A 364 9.50 18.02 -4.79
C HIS A 364 10.34 18.01 -3.50
N VAL A 365 9.75 18.39 -2.37
CA VAL A 365 10.40 18.34 -1.06
C VAL A 365 10.39 16.90 -0.53
N PHE A 366 11.49 16.16 -0.69
CA PHE A 366 11.61 14.80 -0.19
C PHE A 366 11.82 14.77 1.33
N ARG A 367 10.98 14.00 2.04
CA ARG A 367 11.00 13.87 3.50
C ARG A 367 11.48 12.48 3.91
N LYS A 368 12.16 12.36 5.05
CA LYS A 368 12.54 11.05 5.64
C LYS A 368 11.42 10.39 6.45
N GLN A 369 10.43 11.18 6.89
CA GLN A 369 9.35 10.75 7.76
C GLN A 369 8.07 11.50 7.38
N HIS A 370 6.92 10.86 7.59
CA HIS A 370 5.62 11.49 7.41
C HIS A 370 5.33 12.45 8.59
N PRO A 371 4.82 13.67 8.34
CA PRO A 371 4.43 14.60 9.41
C PRO A 371 3.09 14.27 10.07
N TYR A 372 2.26 13.44 9.43
CA TYR A 372 0.87 13.22 9.82
C TYR A 372 0.64 11.86 10.49
N THR A 373 -0.47 11.78 11.22
CA THR A 373 -0.87 10.59 11.98
C THR A 373 -1.42 9.50 11.06
N PHE A 374 -1.42 8.25 11.53
CA PHE A 374 -2.04 7.12 10.85
C PHE A 374 -2.89 6.36 11.88
N PRO A 375 -4.23 6.24 11.67
CA PRO A 375 -5.05 5.42 12.55
C PRO A 375 -4.52 3.98 12.60
N GLY A 376 -4.17 3.47 13.78
CA GLY A 376 -3.56 2.14 13.94
C GLY A 376 -2.09 2.03 13.51
N GLY A 377 -1.41 3.15 13.22
CA GLY A 377 0.01 3.20 12.86
C GLY A 377 0.28 3.06 11.35
N SER A 378 1.34 3.73 10.88
CA SER A 378 1.69 3.80 9.45
C SER A 378 1.95 2.43 8.84
N GLY A 379 2.58 1.52 9.60
CA GLY A 379 2.85 0.16 9.14
C GLY A 379 1.57 -0.64 8.83
N ASN A 380 0.53 -0.53 9.67
CA ASN A 380 -0.71 -1.25 9.46
C ASN A 380 -1.50 -0.69 8.26
N VAL A 381 -1.61 0.64 8.17
CA VAL A 381 -2.27 1.31 7.03
C VAL A 381 -1.56 0.97 5.71
N PHE A 382 -0.23 1.07 5.69
CA PHE A 382 0.56 0.72 4.51
C PHE A 382 0.37 -0.75 4.12
N GLN A 383 0.39 -1.66 5.08
CA GLN A 383 0.18 -3.09 4.83
C GLN A 383 -1.25 -3.39 4.37
N LYS A 384 -2.26 -2.73 4.92
CA LYS A 384 -3.66 -2.86 4.47
C LYS A 384 -3.76 -2.52 2.98
N ASN A 385 -3.33 -1.32 2.59
CA ASN A 385 -3.43 -0.88 1.20
C ASN A 385 -2.62 -1.80 0.27
N THR A 386 -1.39 -2.12 0.67
CA THR A 386 -0.50 -2.98 -0.11
C THR A 386 -1.03 -4.42 -0.24
N ARG A 387 -1.73 -4.93 0.77
CA ARG A 387 -2.46 -6.21 0.69
C ARG A 387 -3.57 -6.16 -0.34
N ARG A 388 -4.35 -5.07 -0.40
CA ARG A 388 -5.36 -4.88 -1.46
C ARG A 388 -4.72 -4.90 -2.85
N VAL A 389 -3.56 -4.25 -3.02
CA VAL A 389 -2.79 -4.33 -4.28
C VAL A 389 -2.40 -5.77 -4.59
N ALA A 390 -1.82 -6.47 -3.62
CA ALA A 390 -1.32 -7.82 -3.79
C ALA A 390 -2.43 -8.80 -4.21
N GLU A 391 -3.58 -8.75 -3.54
CA GLU A 391 -4.69 -9.66 -3.77
C GLU A 391 -5.39 -9.43 -5.12
N VAL A 392 -5.45 -8.19 -5.61
CA VAL A 392 -6.12 -7.87 -6.88
C VAL A 392 -5.16 -8.04 -8.07
N TRP A 393 -3.91 -7.60 -7.96
CA TRP A 393 -3.06 -7.35 -9.12
C TRP A 393 -1.90 -8.33 -9.31
N LEU A 394 -1.45 -9.05 -8.27
CA LEU A 394 -0.26 -9.91 -8.39
C LEU A 394 -0.58 -11.37 -8.78
N GLY A 395 -1.84 -11.78 -8.74
CA GLY A 395 -2.22 -13.18 -8.97
C GLY A 395 -1.43 -14.12 -8.06
N ASP A 396 -0.87 -15.19 -8.62
CA ASP A 396 -0.10 -16.18 -7.87
C ASP A 396 1.20 -15.62 -7.28
N TYR A 397 1.70 -14.46 -7.72
CA TYR A 397 2.95 -13.88 -7.21
C TYR A 397 2.80 -13.19 -5.84
N LYS A 398 1.58 -13.02 -5.32
CA LYS A 398 1.32 -12.41 -4.01
C LYS A 398 2.07 -13.11 -2.86
N HIS A 399 2.33 -14.41 -2.99
CA HIS A 399 3.10 -15.17 -2.01
C HIS A 399 4.51 -14.59 -1.79
N LEU A 400 5.12 -13.98 -2.80
CA LEU A 400 6.43 -13.35 -2.70
C LEU A 400 6.39 -12.13 -1.79
N TYR A 401 5.33 -11.34 -1.91
CA TYR A 401 5.06 -10.22 -1.01
C TYR A 401 4.80 -10.69 0.41
N LEU A 402 3.90 -11.66 0.60
CA LEU A 402 3.58 -12.19 1.92
C LEU A 402 4.75 -12.90 2.60
N ARG A 403 5.72 -13.37 1.82
CA ARG A 403 6.99 -13.86 2.36
C ARG A 403 7.91 -12.74 2.79
N LYS A 404 8.01 -11.65 2.01
CA LYS A 404 8.85 -10.49 2.33
C LYS A 404 8.28 -9.64 3.46
N VAL A 405 6.96 -9.62 3.62
CA VAL A 405 6.23 -8.89 4.67
C VAL A 405 5.28 -9.87 5.39
N PRO A 406 5.80 -10.77 6.25
CA PRO A 406 4.99 -11.82 6.90
C PRO A 406 3.83 -11.28 7.73
N SER A 407 3.99 -10.10 8.35
CA SER A 407 2.94 -9.48 9.16
C SER A 407 1.70 -9.13 8.35
N ALA A 408 1.86 -8.87 7.04
CA ALA A 408 0.76 -8.52 6.16
C ALA A 408 -0.25 -9.69 5.98
N ARG A 409 0.16 -10.94 6.22
CA ARG A 409 -0.73 -12.12 6.18
C ARG A 409 -1.89 -12.04 7.17
N TYR A 410 -1.72 -11.26 8.23
CA TYR A 410 -2.68 -11.13 9.33
C TYR A 410 -3.44 -9.81 9.29
N VAL A 411 -3.18 -8.96 8.30
CA VAL A 411 -3.85 -7.67 8.14
C VAL A 411 -5.17 -7.88 7.43
N ASP A 412 -6.25 -7.42 8.06
CA ASP A 412 -7.56 -7.28 7.41
C ASP A 412 -7.49 -6.16 6.37
N PHE A 413 -7.67 -6.54 5.11
CA PHE A 413 -7.60 -5.62 3.96
C PHE A 413 -8.99 -5.23 3.44
N GLY A 414 -10.07 -5.69 4.08
CA GLY A 414 -11.45 -5.40 3.70
C GLY A 414 -11.88 -6.04 2.38
N ASP A 415 -13.07 -5.64 1.90
CA ASP A 415 -13.64 -6.18 0.67
C ASP A 415 -12.93 -5.65 -0.59
N ILE A 416 -12.60 -6.55 -1.51
CA ILE A 416 -11.93 -6.26 -2.79
C ILE A 416 -12.77 -6.65 -4.01
N THR A 417 -14.01 -7.13 -3.81
CA THR A 417 -14.87 -7.61 -4.90
C THR A 417 -15.01 -6.58 -6.02
N ALA A 418 -15.30 -5.32 -5.70
CA ALA A 418 -15.45 -4.26 -6.71
C ALA A 418 -14.18 -4.02 -7.57
N ARG A 419 -12.98 -4.29 -7.01
CA ARG A 419 -11.71 -4.16 -7.74
C ARG A 419 -11.43 -5.39 -8.61
N LEU A 420 -11.79 -6.58 -8.15
CA LEU A 420 -11.71 -7.81 -8.95
C LEU A 420 -12.66 -7.75 -10.16
N ASP A 421 -13.89 -7.27 -9.97
CA ASP A 421 -14.87 -7.10 -11.06
C ASP A 421 -14.40 -6.10 -12.11
N LEU A 422 -13.76 -5.01 -11.65
CA LEU A 422 -13.18 -4.01 -12.52
C LEU A 422 -12.05 -4.60 -13.38
N LYS A 423 -11.18 -5.41 -12.77
CA LYS A 423 -10.09 -6.11 -13.48
C LYS A 423 -10.64 -7.07 -14.54
N GLU A 424 -11.69 -7.83 -14.22
CA GLU A 424 -12.35 -8.73 -15.17
C GLU A 424 -13.01 -7.97 -16.32
N ARG A 425 -13.77 -6.91 -16.01
CA ARG A 425 -14.48 -6.08 -17.00
C ARG A 425 -13.55 -5.38 -17.98
N LEU A 426 -12.40 -4.92 -17.50
CA LEU A 426 -11.36 -4.30 -18.32
C LEU A 426 -10.52 -5.33 -19.10
N GLN A 427 -10.74 -6.63 -18.88
CA GLN A 427 -10.02 -7.74 -19.53
C GLN A 427 -8.51 -7.58 -19.39
N CYS A 428 -8.06 -7.24 -18.18
CA CYS A 428 -6.65 -6.96 -17.93
C CYS A 428 -5.80 -8.23 -18.07
N LYS A 429 -4.57 -8.04 -18.56
CA LYS A 429 -3.52 -9.06 -18.56
C LYS A 429 -3.18 -9.48 -17.13
N ASP A 430 -2.60 -10.67 -17.00
CA ASP A 430 -2.12 -11.15 -15.71
C ASP A 430 -0.78 -10.53 -15.32
N PHE A 431 -0.32 -10.87 -14.11
CA PHE A 431 0.93 -10.35 -13.58
C PHE A 431 2.17 -11.03 -14.18
N ASP A 432 2.03 -12.24 -14.73
CA ASP A 432 3.12 -12.93 -15.44
C ASP A 432 3.48 -12.16 -16.72
N TRP A 433 2.47 -11.72 -17.48
CA TRP A 433 2.65 -10.80 -18.61
C TRP A 433 3.32 -9.49 -18.18
N TYR A 434 2.89 -8.89 -17.06
CA TYR A 434 3.51 -7.67 -16.55
C TYR A 434 5.00 -7.85 -16.25
N LEU A 435 5.37 -8.94 -15.57
CA LEU A 435 6.79 -9.23 -15.27
C LEU A 435 7.60 -9.48 -16.54
N LYS A 436 7.05 -10.15 -17.55
CA LYS A 436 7.78 -10.47 -18.79
C LYS A 436 7.95 -9.27 -19.71
N GLU A 437 6.89 -8.47 -19.89
CA GLU A 437 6.83 -7.43 -20.91
C GLU A 437 7.15 -6.04 -20.36
N ILE A 438 6.81 -5.77 -19.10
CA ILE A 438 6.91 -4.43 -18.51
C ILE A 438 8.08 -4.32 -17.54
N TYR A 439 8.34 -5.36 -16.73
CA TYR A 439 9.39 -5.31 -15.72
C TYR A 439 10.25 -6.59 -15.62
N PRO A 440 10.90 -7.00 -16.73
CA PRO A 440 11.70 -8.24 -16.76
C PRO A 440 12.95 -8.19 -15.88
N GLU A 441 13.41 -7.00 -15.48
CA GLU A 441 14.56 -6.84 -14.60
C GLU A 441 14.24 -7.16 -13.13
N LEU A 442 12.96 -7.23 -12.74
CA LEU A 442 12.56 -7.61 -11.40
C LEU A 442 12.85 -9.10 -11.17
N THR A 443 13.93 -9.38 -10.45
CA THR A 443 14.35 -10.75 -10.16
C THR A 443 13.29 -11.46 -9.31
N ILE A 444 12.77 -12.58 -9.81
CA ILE A 444 11.85 -13.45 -9.10
C ILE A 444 12.68 -14.40 -8.21
N PRO A 445 12.56 -14.33 -6.87
CA PRO A 445 13.37 -15.18 -6.00
C PRO A 445 12.99 -16.64 -6.20
N LEU A 446 13.99 -17.52 -6.16
CA LEU A 446 13.77 -18.97 -6.25
C LEU A 446 12.78 -19.43 -5.17
N LYS A 447 11.98 -20.43 -5.54
CA LYS A 447 11.04 -21.08 -4.61
C LYS A 447 11.84 -21.73 -3.49
N GLU A 448 11.69 -21.22 -2.27
CA GLU A 448 12.30 -21.83 -1.11
C GLU A 448 11.63 -23.18 -0.84
N GLN A 449 12.44 -24.23 -0.74
CA GLN A 449 11.96 -25.56 -0.40
C GLN A 449 11.87 -25.69 1.12
N GLY A 450 10.68 -25.98 1.63
CA GLY A 450 10.49 -26.28 3.03
C GLY A 450 9.09 -25.95 3.52
N ARG A 451 8.84 -26.28 4.79
CA ARG A 451 7.58 -26.00 5.47
C ARG A 451 7.80 -24.85 6.45
N TYR A 452 7.02 -23.78 6.30
CA TYR A 452 7.01 -22.68 7.24
C TYR A 452 6.29 -23.09 8.53
N LEU A 453 6.90 -22.77 9.67
CA LEU A 453 6.46 -23.18 10.98
C LEU A 453 6.76 -22.10 12.02
N THR A 454 5.90 -22.02 13.02
CA THR A 454 6.15 -21.37 14.30
C THR A 454 6.13 -22.44 15.39
N PHE A 455 7.08 -22.37 16.31
CA PHE A 455 7.22 -23.32 17.42
C PHE A 455 6.73 -22.64 18.70
N ARG A 456 5.54 -23.03 19.16
CA ARG A 456 4.89 -22.41 20.32
C ARG A 456 4.89 -23.33 21.54
N GLN A 457 5.13 -22.77 22.71
CA GLN A 457 4.91 -23.42 23.99
C GLN A 457 4.16 -22.44 24.91
N GLY A 458 2.89 -22.73 25.21
CA GLY A 458 2.03 -21.80 25.95
C GLY A 458 1.86 -20.46 25.22
N LYS A 459 2.33 -19.37 25.84
CA LYS A 459 2.27 -17.99 25.30
C LYS A 459 3.59 -17.54 24.65
N VAL A 460 4.61 -18.40 24.62
CA VAL A 460 5.93 -18.07 24.09
C VAL A 460 6.27 -18.90 22.85
N CYS A 461 7.06 -18.33 21.95
CA CYS A 461 7.45 -18.91 20.68
C CYS A 461 8.97 -18.87 20.55
N ILE A 462 9.56 -19.86 19.86
CA ILE A 462 10.98 -19.82 19.49
C ILE A 462 11.22 -18.61 18.59
N ASP A 463 12.14 -17.75 19.00
CA ASP A 463 12.35 -16.43 18.45
C ASP A 463 13.85 -16.17 18.24
N SER A 464 14.21 -15.65 17.07
CA SER A 464 15.58 -15.21 16.78
C SER A 464 16.00 -13.94 17.53
N LEU A 465 15.08 -13.33 18.29
CA LEU A 465 15.22 -12.08 19.04
C LEU A 465 15.66 -10.91 18.16
N GLY A 466 15.26 -10.95 16.88
CA GLY A 466 15.67 -9.99 15.86
C GLY A 466 17.16 -10.06 15.46
N LYS A 467 17.92 -11.05 15.95
CA LYS A 467 19.35 -11.20 15.67
C LYS A 467 19.57 -11.71 14.24
N GLN A 468 20.51 -11.09 13.54
CA GLN A 468 20.85 -11.41 12.14
C GLN A 468 22.33 -11.82 11.95
N ILE A 469 23.05 -12.04 13.05
CA ILE A 469 24.48 -12.35 13.04
C ILE A 469 24.67 -13.83 13.41
N ALA A 470 25.55 -14.54 12.71
CA ALA A 470 25.91 -15.91 13.06
C ALA A 470 26.47 -15.99 14.50
N LEU A 471 26.35 -17.16 15.13
CA LEU A 471 26.69 -17.44 16.53
C LEU A 471 25.83 -16.70 17.57
N SER A 472 24.79 -15.97 17.14
CA SER A 472 23.81 -15.38 18.03
C SER A 472 22.89 -16.43 18.65
N SER A 473 22.61 -16.33 19.96
CA SER A 473 21.65 -17.23 20.61
C SER A 473 20.21 -17.04 20.10
N VAL A 474 19.52 -18.16 19.92
CA VAL A 474 18.07 -18.24 19.69
C VAL A 474 17.39 -18.33 21.06
N GLY A 475 16.31 -17.58 21.24
CA GLY A 475 15.60 -17.55 22.51
C GLY A 475 14.11 -17.80 22.32
N ILE A 476 13.35 -17.33 23.31
CA ILE A 476 11.90 -17.30 23.25
C ILE A 476 11.39 -15.88 23.44
N TYR A 477 10.24 -15.58 22.85
CA TYR A 477 9.52 -14.34 23.08
C TYR A 477 8.02 -14.60 23.09
N ARG A 478 7.22 -13.64 23.57
CA ARG A 478 5.76 -13.75 23.51
C ARG A 478 5.33 -13.94 22.05
N CYS A 479 4.52 -14.95 21.80
CA CYS A 479 3.99 -15.20 20.45
C CYS A 479 3.19 -13.98 19.99
N HIS A 480 3.61 -13.37 18.89
CA HIS A 480 2.96 -12.17 18.36
C HIS A 480 2.15 -12.44 17.09
N GLY A 481 2.27 -13.63 16.50
CA GLY A 481 1.43 -14.03 15.36
C GLY A 481 1.62 -13.18 14.11
N THR A 482 2.79 -12.56 13.93
CA THR A 482 3.10 -11.73 12.75
C THR A 482 4.24 -12.30 11.88
N GLY A 483 4.66 -13.55 12.14
CA GLY A 483 5.74 -14.23 11.43
C GLY A 483 7.12 -13.63 11.75
N GLY A 484 7.94 -13.37 10.73
CA GLY A 484 9.23 -12.68 10.89
C GLY A 484 10.24 -13.48 11.71
N ASN A 485 10.66 -12.93 12.85
CA ASN A 485 11.65 -13.53 13.76
C ASN A 485 11.14 -14.78 14.52
N GLN A 486 9.83 -15.07 14.48
CA GLN A 486 9.19 -16.27 15.05
C GLN A 486 8.79 -17.31 14.00
N GLU A 487 9.18 -17.12 12.75
CA GLU A 487 8.90 -18.03 11.65
C GLU A 487 10.17 -18.77 11.22
N TRP A 488 10.04 -20.06 10.91
CA TRP A 488 11.14 -20.95 10.57
C TRP A 488 10.76 -21.86 9.40
N VAL A 489 11.69 -22.07 8.48
CA VAL A 489 11.51 -22.91 7.30
C VAL A 489 12.24 -24.23 7.51
N LEU A 490 11.49 -25.31 7.71
CA LEU A 490 12.05 -26.66 7.78
C LEU A 490 12.23 -27.23 6.38
N ASN A 491 13.47 -27.49 5.99
CA ASN A 491 13.75 -28.29 4.81
C ASN A 491 13.81 -29.78 5.20
N GLY A 492 12.77 -30.55 4.88
CA GLY A 492 12.72 -31.98 5.24
C GLY A 492 13.82 -32.84 4.60
N LYS A 493 14.31 -32.46 3.41
CA LYS A 493 15.39 -33.21 2.72
C LYS A 493 16.74 -32.98 3.36
N LEU A 494 17.05 -31.74 3.73
CA LEU A 494 18.33 -31.35 4.35
C LEU A 494 18.32 -31.47 5.87
N GLY A 495 17.14 -31.45 6.50
CA GLY A 495 16.99 -31.38 7.95
C GLY A 495 17.42 -30.02 8.55
N THR A 496 17.36 -28.93 7.78
CA THR A 496 17.74 -27.59 8.25
C THR A 496 16.51 -26.78 8.65
N LEU A 497 16.64 -26.00 9.72
CA LEU A 497 15.63 -25.02 10.15
C LEU A 497 16.16 -23.61 9.91
N LYS A 498 15.71 -22.98 8.83
CA LYS A 498 16.18 -21.65 8.41
C LYS A 498 15.25 -20.55 8.91
N SER A 499 15.81 -19.46 9.43
CA SER A 499 15.09 -18.20 9.64
C SER A 499 14.94 -17.49 8.28
N PRO A 500 13.71 -17.23 7.80
CA PRO A 500 13.49 -16.43 6.60
C PRO A 500 13.84 -14.95 6.83
N TYR A 501 13.92 -14.51 8.10
CA TYR A 501 14.28 -13.14 8.47
C TYR A 501 15.79 -12.88 8.34
N SER A 502 16.65 -13.74 8.87
CA SER A 502 18.12 -13.56 8.85
C SER A 502 18.86 -14.38 7.80
N ASN A 503 18.18 -15.33 7.14
CA ASN A 503 18.77 -16.37 6.29
C ASN A 503 19.76 -17.32 7.00
N LEU A 504 19.84 -17.28 8.33
CA LEU A 504 20.62 -18.20 9.15
C LEU A 504 19.77 -19.41 9.57
N CYS A 505 20.41 -20.51 9.91
CA CYS A 505 19.75 -21.73 10.40
C CYS A 505 19.97 -21.94 11.89
N ILE A 506 18.99 -22.52 12.58
CA ILE A 506 19.13 -22.97 13.97
C ILE A 506 20.10 -24.16 14.00
N THR A 507 21.07 -24.09 14.91
CA THR A 507 21.93 -25.20 15.32
C THR A 507 22.17 -25.13 16.82
N ASP A 508 22.91 -26.08 17.37
CA ASP A 508 23.41 -26.08 18.74
C ASP A 508 24.90 -25.68 18.79
N ASP A 509 25.31 -25.11 19.93
CA ASP A 509 26.72 -24.94 20.31
C ASP A 509 27.28 -26.18 21.04
N GLU A 510 28.53 -26.14 21.48
CA GLU A 510 29.17 -27.26 22.20
C GLU A 510 28.48 -27.64 23.52
N LYS A 511 27.65 -26.74 24.08
CA LYS A 511 26.88 -26.96 25.31
C LYS A 511 25.44 -27.40 25.01
N GLY A 512 25.07 -27.57 23.75
CA GLY A 512 23.71 -27.92 23.33
C GLY A 512 22.75 -26.73 23.28
N MET A 513 23.20 -25.49 23.47
CA MET A 513 22.34 -24.30 23.42
C MET A 513 22.04 -23.90 21.98
N LEU A 514 20.79 -23.49 21.71
CA LEU A 514 20.39 -23.13 20.35
C LEU A 514 20.94 -21.77 19.92
N ILE A 515 21.59 -21.75 18.76
CA ILE A 515 22.21 -20.58 18.13
C ILE A 515 21.84 -20.50 16.65
N LEU A 516 22.00 -19.31 16.07
CA LEU A 516 21.93 -19.07 14.63
C LEU A 516 23.30 -19.29 13.99
N HIS A 517 23.35 -19.97 12.85
CA HIS A 517 24.58 -20.14 12.08
C HIS A 517 24.29 -20.16 10.58
N TYR A 518 25.31 -19.95 9.73
CA TYR A 518 25.21 -20.23 8.30
C TYR A 518 24.72 -21.67 8.05
N CYS A 519 23.69 -21.81 7.21
CA CYS A 519 23.01 -23.08 6.97
C CYS A 519 23.88 -24.19 6.40
N ASN A 520 24.98 -23.85 5.70
CA ASN A 520 25.95 -24.83 5.20
C ASN A 520 26.92 -25.33 6.29
N MET A 521 26.97 -24.66 7.44
CA MET A 521 27.84 -25.02 8.58
C MET A 521 27.07 -25.71 9.71
N THR A 522 25.75 -25.81 9.60
CA THR A 522 24.95 -26.56 10.59
C THR A 522 25.20 -28.05 10.45
N ARG A 523 25.46 -28.72 11.58
CA ARG A 523 25.62 -30.18 11.66
C ARG A 523 24.33 -30.83 12.16
N GLY A 524 24.12 -32.11 11.86
CA GLY A 524 22.93 -32.85 12.29
C GLY A 524 21.67 -32.49 11.50
N ARG A 525 20.56 -33.19 11.79
CA ARG A 525 19.27 -33.00 11.11
C ARG A 525 18.16 -32.72 12.13
N TRP A 526 17.39 -31.67 11.88
CA TRP A 526 16.15 -31.38 12.59
C TRP A 526 15.03 -32.31 12.11
N ILE A 527 14.32 -32.90 13.07
CA ILE A 527 13.19 -33.79 12.85
C ILE A 527 12.02 -33.31 13.70
N LEU A 528 10.83 -33.31 13.12
CA LEU A 528 9.59 -33.01 13.84
C LEU A 528 8.89 -34.32 14.18
N ASP A 529 8.77 -34.57 15.49
CA ASP A 529 7.84 -35.56 16.00
C ASP A 529 6.50 -34.85 16.26
N GLU A 530 5.65 -34.84 15.24
CA GLU A 530 4.33 -34.21 15.31
C GLU A 530 3.38 -34.92 16.27
N VAL A 531 3.59 -36.22 16.50
CA VAL A 531 2.73 -37.04 17.37
C VAL A 531 2.93 -36.63 18.82
N ASN A 532 4.19 -36.46 19.23
CA ASN A 532 4.53 -36.08 20.62
C ASN A 532 4.82 -34.60 20.79
N GLY A 533 4.76 -33.80 19.71
CA GLY A 533 5.06 -32.37 19.73
C GLY A 533 6.51 -32.06 20.09
N ARG A 534 7.48 -32.82 19.56
CA ARG A 534 8.92 -32.62 19.89
C ARG A 534 9.74 -32.20 18.69
N LEU A 535 10.63 -31.24 18.91
CA LEU A 535 11.62 -30.81 17.92
C LEU A 535 12.96 -31.46 18.24
N LEU A 536 13.37 -32.41 17.40
CA LEU A 536 14.53 -33.26 17.64
C LEU A 536 15.73 -32.87 16.78
N LYS A 537 16.91 -33.10 17.34
CA LYS A 537 18.18 -33.10 16.62
C LYS A 537 19.12 -34.10 17.27
N ASN A 538 19.75 -34.96 16.47
CA ASN A 538 20.71 -35.98 16.95
C ASN A 538 20.17 -36.83 18.13
N ASN A 539 18.91 -37.27 18.07
CA ASN A 539 18.20 -38.00 19.14
C ASN A 539 18.04 -37.24 20.47
N GLN A 540 18.28 -35.93 20.48
CA GLN A 540 17.96 -35.03 21.59
C GLN A 540 16.75 -34.17 21.25
N CYS A 541 16.06 -33.71 22.28
CA CYS A 541 14.86 -32.92 22.19
C CYS A 541 15.11 -31.48 22.66
N THR A 542 14.52 -30.53 21.95
CA THR A 542 14.60 -29.11 22.29
C THR A 542 13.74 -28.83 23.51
N ALA A 543 14.35 -28.38 24.60
CA ALA A 543 13.67 -28.01 25.83
C ALA A 543 13.79 -26.51 26.11
N LEU A 544 12.74 -25.95 26.69
CA LEU A 544 12.77 -24.63 27.30
C LEU A 544 13.15 -24.74 28.78
N LEU A 545 14.29 -24.16 29.17
CA LEU A 545 14.66 -23.99 30.57
C LEU A 545 14.32 -22.56 31.02
N LEU A 546 13.45 -22.46 32.01
CA LEU A 546 13.10 -21.20 32.66
C LEU A 546 14.12 -20.92 33.78
N SER A 547 14.77 -19.76 33.74
CA SER A 547 15.59 -19.30 34.88
C SER A 547 14.69 -18.78 36.00
N SER A 548 15.04 -19.06 37.24
CA SER A 548 14.30 -18.65 38.44
C SER A 548 14.50 -17.18 38.84
N SER A 549 15.30 -16.41 38.09
CA SER A 549 15.50 -14.98 38.29
C SER A 549 14.82 -14.17 37.19
N ASP A 550 14.07 -13.13 37.56
CA ASP A 550 13.32 -12.18 36.71
C ASP A 550 14.16 -11.39 35.67
N ASP A 551 15.43 -11.76 35.48
CA ASP A 551 16.32 -11.18 34.47
C ASP A 551 16.83 -12.27 33.50
N ARG A 552 16.23 -12.28 32.31
CA ARG A 552 16.85 -12.50 30.98
C ARG A 552 17.49 -13.82 30.53
N ASP A 553 17.47 -14.94 31.25
CA ASP A 553 18.07 -16.20 30.74
C ASP A 553 17.08 -17.38 30.58
N ASN A 554 15.99 -17.18 29.82
CA ASN A 554 15.25 -18.32 29.27
C ASN A 554 16.06 -18.92 28.11
N VAL A 555 16.53 -20.16 28.25
CA VAL A 555 17.43 -20.79 27.30
C VAL A 555 16.77 -21.97 26.60
N LEU A 556 16.98 -22.07 25.30
CA LEU A 556 16.64 -23.25 24.50
C LEU A 556 17.87 -24.15 24.40
N VAL A 557 17.69 -25.41 24.78
CA VAL A 557 18.79 -26.39 24.86
C VAL A 557 18.33 -27.75 24.34
N LEU A 558 19.25 -28.49 23.73
CA LEU A 558 19.09 -29.90 23.39
C LEU A 558 19.40 -30.76 24.61
N MET A 559 18.46 -31.62 24.99
CA MET A 559 18.62 -32.56 26.09
C MET A 559 18.04 -33.94 25.73
N PRO A 560 18.38 -35.02 26.48
CA PRO A 560 17.79 -36.33 26.23
C PRO A 560 16.27 -36.27 26.20
N CYS A 561 15.67 -36.92 25.20
CA CYS A 561 14.23 -36.91 25.02
C CYS A 561 13.53 -37.65 26.17
N ASP A 562 12.56 -36.98 26.81
CA ASP A 562 11.72 -37.53 27.87
C ASP A 562 10.24 -37.36 27.49
N VAL A 563 9.50 -38.47 27.48
CA VAL A 563 8.08 -38.49 27.09
C VAL A 563 7.19 -37.67 28.03
N THR A 564 7.63 -37.51 29.28
CA THR A 564 6.91 -36.86 30.38
C THR A 564 7.31 -35.39 30.60
N ASP A 565 8.44 -34.95 30.03
CA ASP A 565 8.93 -33.58 30.22
C ASP A 565 8.18 -32.58 29.33
N GLU A 566 7.28 -31.82 29.94
CA GLU A 566 6.48 -30.78 29.26
C GLU A 566 7.35 -29.66 28.68
N ARG A 567 8.57 -29.44 29.19
CA ARG A 567 9.50 -28.42 28.66
C ARG A 567 9.95 -28.74 27.24
N GLN A 568 9.85 -30.01 26.83
CA GLN A 568 10.22 -30.49 25.51
C GLN A 568 9.07 -30.47 24.51
N ARG A 569 7.85 -30.07 24.93
CA ARG A 569 6.66 -30.06 24.08
C ARG A 569 6.43 -28.71 23.42
N TRP A 570 6.22 -28.77 22.12
CA TRP A 570 6.03 -27.65 21.21
C TRP A 570 4.81 -27.91 20.32
N ILE A 571 4.04 -26.86 20.09
CA ILE A 571 2.98 -26.82 19.09
C ILE A 571 3.59 -26.28 17.81
N PHE A 572 3.44 -27.03 16.72
CA PHE A 572 3.92 -26.65 15.40
C PHE A 572 2.81 -25.97 14.61
N GLU A 573 2.82 -24.65 14.61
CA GLU A 573 1.81 -23.85 13.93
C GLU A 573 2.26 -23.55 12.51
N LYS A 574 1.39 -23.79 11.53
CA LYS A 574 1.60 -23.36 10.14
C LYS A 574 1.10 -21.92 10.04
N PRO A 575 1.85 -21.01 9.39
CA PRO A 575 1.32 -19.68 9.12
C PRO A 575 0.09 -19.77 8.17
N PRO A 576 -0.74 -18.72 8.13
CA PRO A 576 -1.78 -18.59 7.12
C PRO A 576 -1.22 -18.80 5.72
N ALA A 577 -2.03 -19.41 4.85
CA ALA A 577 -1.64 -19.70 3.48
C ALA A 577 -1.20 -18.44 2.73
N PHE A 578 -0.26 -18.63 1.80
CA PHE A 578 0.28 -17.60 0.92
C PHE A 578 -0.65 -17.24 -0.24
#